data_AF-C7CFD0-F1
#
_entry.id   AF-C7CFD0-F1
#
_cell.length_a   1.000
_cell.length_b   1.000
_cell.length_c   1.000
_cell.angle_alpha   90.00
_cell.angle_beta   90.00
_cell.angle_gamma   90.00
#
_symmetry.space_group_name_H-M   'P 1'
#
loop_
_entity.id
_entity.type
_entity.pdbx_description
1 polymer ?
#
loop_
_entity_poly.entity_id
_entity_poly.type
_entity_poly.pdbx_seq_one_letter_code
_entity_poly.pdbx_strand_id
1 'polypeptide(L)'
;MTKPPEKTLAGLVARVNESRAEAAGKPAKPERVFRHARRGEYLRHGVGGNGGPAINAPEPVRLRLGARKVIRLGAAMYGRRWKAEVADATGEHSRELRRWASGEAAPSPRSARWIREEAVRRRAELDAAIDALDQVYPPPPEKEA
;
A
#
# COMPACT_ATOMS: atom_id res chain seq x y z
N MET A 1 21.89 -36.17 20.90
CA MET A 1 22.62 -35.05 21.55
C MET A 1 23.15 -34.13 20.47
N THR A 2 22.55 -32.95 20.28
CA THR A 2 22.98 -31.98 19.27
C THR A 2 24.10 -31.09 19.85
N LYS A 3 25.28 -31.11 19.21
CA LYS A 3 26.41 -30.25 19.59
C LYS A 3 25.99 -28.77 19.56
N PRO A 4 26.42 -27.93 20.52
CA PRO A 4 26.17 -26.50 20.48
C PRO A 4 26.82 -25.90 19.21
N PRO A 5 26.18 -24.91 18.55
CA PRO A 5 26.71 -24.37 17.30
C PRO A 5 28.02 -23.63 17.55
N GLU A 6 29.07 -24.02 16.84
CA GLU A 6 30.37 -23.30 16.84
C GLU A 6 30.16 -21.83 16.44
N LYS A 7 30.70 -20.93 17.26
CA LYS A 7 30.57 -19.46 17.11
C LYS A 7 31.79 -18.81 16.47
N THR A 8 32.80 -19.59 16.08
CA THR A 8 34.02 -19.07 15.44
C THR A 8 33.83 -18.96 13.94
N LEU A 9 34.43 -17.94 13.32
CA LEU A 9 34.37 -17.73 11.87
C LEU A 9 34.92 -18.95 11.11
N ALA A 10 36.01 -19.55 11.60
CA ALA A 10 36.59 -20.77 11.05
C ALA A 10 35.60 -21.95 11.06
N GLY A 11 34.86 -22.16 12.15
CA GLY A 11 33.85 -23.22 12.24
C GLY A 11 32.64 -22.99 11.32
N LEU A 12 32.24 -21.72 11.13
CA LEU A 12 31.18 -21.36 10.18
C LEU A 12 31.62 -21.62 8.72
N VAL A 13 32.84 -21.24 8.35
CA VAL A 13 33.39 -21.47 7.01
C VAL A 13 33.50 -22.97 6.71
N ALA A 14 33.99 -23.76 7.67
CA ALA A 14 34.06 -25.22 7.53
C ALA A 14 32.67 -25.83 7.28
N ARG A 15 31.65 -25.42 8.04
CA ARG A 15 30.26 -25.89 7.88
C ARG A 15 29.65 -25.51 6.53
N VAL A 16 29.92 -24.30 6.04
CA VAL A 16 29.45 -23.87 4.70
C VAL A 16 30.11 -24.70 3.61
N ASN A 17 31.41 -24.97 3.73
CA ASN A 17 32.14 -25.79 2.76
C ASN A 17 31.66 -27.24 2.76
N GLU A 18 31.41 -27.83 3.93
CA GLU A 18 30.83 -29.16 4.09
C GLU A 18 29.42 -29.23 3.48
N SER A 19 28.56 -28.24 3.76
CA SER A 19 27.22 -28.15 3.18
C SER A 19 27.25 -28.03 1.64
N ARG A 20 28.25 -27.33 1.09
CA ARG A 20 28.46 -27.20 -0.36
C ARG A 20 28.96 -28.50 -0.97
N ALA A 21 29.88 -29.20 -0.32
CA ALA A 21 30.36 -30.50 -0.76
C ALA A 21 29.23 -31.54 -0.78
N GLU A 22 28.37 -31.55 0.25
CA GLU A 22 27.17 -32.39 0.28
C GLU A 22 26.15 -32.03 -0.82
N ALA A 23 26.09 -30.77 -1.25
CA ALA A 23 25.19 -30.32 -2.30
C ALA A 23 25.71 -30.67 -3.71
N ALA A 24 27.03 -30.79 -3.89
CA ALA A 24 27.66 -31.05 -5.19
C ALA A 24 27.29 -32.42 -5.79
N GLY A 25 26.89 -33.40 -4.97
CA GLY A 25 26.46 -34.74 -5.42
C GLY A 25 24.95 -34.92 -5.58
N LYS A 26 24.13 -33.89 -5.32
CA LYS A 26 22.66 -34.00 -5.34
C LYS A 26 22.11 -33.44 -6.66
N PRO A 27 21.10 -34.10 -7.29
CA PRO A 27 20.47 -33.55 -8.49
C PRO A 27 19.87 -32.18 -8.18
N ALA A 28 20.00 -31.25 -9.14
CA ALA A 28 19.44 -29.91 -9.00
C ALA A 28 17.97 -30.02 -8.61
N LYS A 29 17.60 -29.45 -7.46
CA LYS A 29 16.18 -29.40 -7.04
C LYS A 29 15.40 -28.70 -8.16
N PRO A 30 14.24 -29.23 -8.58
CA PRO A 30 13.42 -28.54 -9.55
C PRO A 30 13.17 -27.12 -9.04
N GLU A 31 13.40 -26.14 -9.92
CA GLU A 31 13.24 -24.73 -9.61
C GLU A 31 11.87 -24.54 -8.97
N ARG A 32 11.86 -24.03 -7.73
CA ARG A 32 10.60 -23.69 -7.07
C ARG A 32 9.98 -22.56 -7.89
N VAL A 33 9.05 -22.91 -8.77
CA VAL A 33 8.22 -21.94 -9.48
C VAL A 33 7.38 -21.23 -8.43
N PHE A 34 7.90 -20.12 -7.91
CA PHE A 34 7.11 -19.23 -7.06
C PHE A 34 5.94 -18.74 -7.92
N ARG A 35 4.71 -19.13 -7.54
CA ARG A 35 3.45 -18.75 -8.22
C ARG A 35 3.27 -17.23 -8.43
N HIS A 36 4.12 -16.40 -7.83
CA HIS A 36 4.06 -14.95 -7.93
C HIS A 36 4.91 -14.35 -9.06
N ALA A 37 5.88 -15.09 -9.63
CA ALA A 37 6.73 -14.57 -10.70
C ALA A 37 6.02 -14.48 -12.06
N ARG A 38 5.01 -15.33 -12.32
CA ARG A 38 4.22 -15.30 -13.56
C ARG A 38 3.19 -14.14 -13.62
N ARG A 39 3.06 -13.29 -12.61
CA ARG A 39 2.04 -12.20 -12.61
C ARG A 39 2.43 -11.00 -13.48
N GLY A 40 3.72 -10.79 -13.75
CA GLY A 40 4.20 -9.63 -14.50
C GLY A 40 4.15 -9.79 -16.03
N GLU A 41 4.07 -11.01 -16.54
CA GLU A 41 4.15 -11.29 -17.98
C GLU A 41 2.77 -11.40 -18.65
N TYR A 42 1.78 -11.96 -17.96
CA TYR A 42 0.39 -12.04 -18.44
C TYR A 42 -0.32 -10.68 -18.57
N LEU A 43 0.21 -9.61 -17.95
CA LEU A 43 -0.30 -8.25 -18.10
C LEU A 43 0.12 -7.57 -19.42
N ARG A 44 1.14 -8.09 -20.12
CA ARG A 44 1.66 -7.47 -21.36
C ARG A 44 0.92 -7.89 -22.63
N HIS A 45 0.27 -9.05 -22.62
CA HIS A 45 -0.49 -9.54 -23.77
C HIS A 45 -1.96 -9.58 -23.42
N GLY A 46 -2.59 -8.41 -23.48
CA GLY A 46 -4.04 -8.28 -23.47
C GLY A 46 -4.63 -9.07 -24.63
N VAL A 47 -5.29 -10.18 -24.31
CA VAL A 47 -6.15 -10.91 -25.24
C VAL A 47 -7.53 -10.94 -24.62
N GLY A 48 -8.38 -10.06 -25.11
CA GLY A 48 -9.81 -10.04 -24.87
C GLY A 48 -10.51 -11.16 -25.65
N GLY A 49 -11.60 -11.67 -25.07
CA GLY A 49 -12.50 -12.61 -25.71
C GLY A 49 -13.72 -12.87 -24.83
N ASN A 50 -14.90 -12.52 -25.36
CA ASN A 50 -16.26 -12.73 -24.84
C ASN A 50 -16.62 -12.10 -23.49
N GLY A 51 -17.00 -10.82 -23.51
CA GLY A 51 -18.24 -10.26 -22.93
C GLY A 51 -18.67 -10.57 -21.48
N GLY A 52 -17.89 -11.29 -20.70
CA GLY A 52 -18.08 -11.54 -19.27
C GLY A 52 -17.05 -10.77 -18.45
N PRO A 53 -17.35 -10.42 -17.19
CA PRO A 53 -16.37 -9.80 -16.32
C PRO A 53 -15.13 -10.70 -16.28
N ALA A 54 -13.95 -10.12 -16.51
CA ALA A 54 -12.72 -10.90 -16.55
C ALA A 54 -12.66 -11.77 -15.28
N ILE A 55 -12.49 -13.08 -15.45
CA ILE A 55 -12.39 -14.03 -14.33
C ILE A 55 -11.20 -13.67 -13.42
N ASN A 56 -10.26 -12.86 -13.93
CA ASN A 56 -9.13 -12.29 -13.21
C ASN A 56 -9.21 -10.78 -12.97
N ALA A 57 -10.36 -10.13 -13.24
CA ALA A 57 -10.58 -8.79 -12.71
C ALA A 57 -10.53 -8.91 -11.18
N PRO A 58 -9.71 -8.12 -10.47
CA PRO A 58 -9.79 -8.09 -9.02
C PRO A 58 -11.25 -7.78 -8.68
N GLU A 59 -11.91 -8.66 -7.94
CA GLU A 59 -13.26 -8.39 -7.44
C GLU A 59 -13.25 -6.97 -6.86
N PRO A 60 -14.26 -6.14 -7.18
CA PRO A 60 -14.32 -4.80 -6.62
C PRO A 60 -14.34 -4.94 -5.11
N VAL A 61 -13.23 -4.58 -4.45
CA VAL A 61 -13.09 -4.66 -3.01
C VAL A 61 -14.22 -3.82 -2.42
N ARG A 62 -15.25 -4.50 -1.91
CA ARG A 62 -16.39 -3.86 -1.24
C ARG A 62 -15.88 -3.38 0.12
N LEU A 63 -15.32 -2.18 0.13
CA LEU A 63 -14.83 -1.54 1.34
C LEU A 63 -15.98 -1.43 2.36
N ARG A 64 -15.71 -1.81 3.61
CA ARG A 64 -16.67 -1.68 4.71
C ARG A 64 -17.11 -0.23 4.90
N LEU A 65 -18.30 -0.07 5.49
CA LEU A 65 -19.01 1.20 5.59
C LEU A 65 -18.08 2.35 6.05
N GLY A 66 -18.01 3.42 5.24
CA GLY A 66 -17.21 4.61 5.56
C GLY A 66 -15.72 4.55 5.19
N ALA A 67 -15.12 3.36 5.06
CA ALA A 67 -13.68 3.21 4.79
C ALA A 67 -13.25 3.92 3.49
N ARG A 68 -14.03 3.76 2.41
CA ARG A 68 -13.76 4.42 1.12
C ARG A 68 -13.73 5.95 1.24
N LYS A 69 -14.67 6.53 2.00
CA LYS A 69 -14.78 7.97 2.17
C LYS A 69 -13.62 8.51 3.00
N VAL A 70 -13.27 7.81 4.08
CA VAL A 70 -12.15 8.15 4.95
C VAL A 70 -10.81 8.07 4.20
N ILE A 71 -10.59 7.00 3.43
CA ILE A 71 -9.39 6.84 2.60
C ILE A 71 -9.29 7.95 1.56
N ARG A 72 -10.40 8.27 0.88
CA ARG A 72 -10.42 9.35 -0.10
C ARG A 72 -10.05 10.69 0.53
N LEU A 73 -10.56 10.99 1.72
CA LEU A 73 -10.26 12.24 2.42
C LEU A 73 -8.80 12.28 2.90
N GLY A 74 -8.29 11.20 3.48
CA GLY A 74 -6.88 11.08 3.84
C GLY A 74 -5.95 11.24 2.64
N ALA A 75 -6.25 10.57 1.53
CA ALA A 75 -5.47 10.68 0.29
C ALA A 75 -5.51 12.09 -0.31
N ALA A 76 -6.65 12.79 -0.23
CA ALA A 76 -6.75 14.18 -0.67
C ALA A 76 -5.90 15.13 0.20
N MET A 77 -5.88 14.90 1.52
CA MET A 77 -5.12 15.74 2.45
C MET A 77 -3.61 15.53 2.43
N TYR A 78 -3.16 14.29 2.21
CA TYR A 78 -1.76 13.88 2.43
C TYR A 78 -1.10 13.20 1.23
N GLY A 79 -1.83 13.05 0.12
CA GLY A 79 -1.35 12.41 -1.09
C GLY A 79 -0.90 10.96 -0.85
N ARG A 80 0.26 10.59 -1.42
CA ARG A 80 0.79 9.21 -1.36
C ARG A 80 1.12 8.74 0.06
N ARG A 81 1.42 9.66 0.97
CA ARG A 81 1.83 9.36 2.35
C ARG A 81 0.67 9.25 3.35
N TRP A 82 -0.57 9.33 2.88
CA TRP A 82 -1.75 9.41 3.77
C TRP A 82 -1.82 8.34 4.85
N LYS A 83 -1.33 7.12 4.61
CA LYS A 83 -1.34 6.06 5.64
C LYS A 83 -0.44 6.38 6.83
N ALA A 84 0.73 6.97 6.60
CA ALA A 84 1.61 7.34 7.71
C ALA A 84 1.01 8.51 8.49
N GLU A 85 0.65 9.58 7.77
CA GLU A 85 0.14 10.81 8.38
C GLU A 85 -1.18 10.59 9.13
N VAL A 86 -2.08 9.76 8.59
CA VAL A 86 -3.34 9.42 9.29
C VAL A 86 -3.06 8.54 10.51
N ALA A 87 -2.12 7.59 10.44
CA ALA A 87 -1.78 6.75 11.60
C ALA A 87 -1.26 7.60 12.75
N ASP A 88 -0.31 8.49 12.46
CA ASP A 88 0.30 9.37 13.45
C ASP A 88 -0.73 10.31 14.06
N ALA A 89 -1.64 10.85 13.25
CA ALA A 89 -2.60 11.84 13.71
C ALA A 89 -3.83 11.24 14.44
N THR A 90 -4.31 10.05 14.06
CA THR A 90 -5.43 9.39 14.74
C THR A 90 -4.98 8.43 15.85
N GLY A 91 -3.68 8.13 15.95
CA GLY A 91 -3.12 7.10 16.83
C GLY A 91 -3.45 5.67 16.39
N GLU A 92 -3.92 5.49 15.16
CA GLU A 92 -4.30 4.18 14.62
C GLU A 92 -3.06 3.45 14.10
N HIS A 93 -2.98 2.13 14.31
CA HIS A 93 -1.83 1.37 13.84
C HIS A 93 -1.83 1.26 12.30
N SER A 94 -0.66 1.33 11.65
CA SER A 94 -0.56 1.26 10.17
C SER A 94 -1.11 -0.04 9.56
N ARG A 95 -1.26 -1.09 10.38
CA ARG A 95 -1.96 -2.34 10.01
C ARG A 95 -3.46 -2.12 9.84
N GLU A 96 -4.09 -1.36 10.73
CA GLU A 96 -5.53 -1.05 10.63
C GLU A 96 -5.82 -0.23 9.37
N LEU A 97 -5.00 0.76 9.04
CA LEU A 97 -5.15 1.51 7.79
C LEU A 97 -4.99 0.66 6.54
N ARG A 98 -4.13 -0.37 6.58
CA ARG A 98 -4.04 -1.38 5.52
C ARG A 98 -5.32 -2.20 5.41
N ARG A 99 -5.89 -2.62 6.54
CA ARG A 99 -7.17 -3.36 6.59
C ARG A 99 -8.36 -2.51 6.15
N TRP A 100 -8.35 -1.20 6.41
CA TRP A 100 -9.34 -0.28 5.86
C TRP A 100 -9.22 -0.23 4.34
N ALA A 101 -7.99 -0.14 3.81
CA ALA A 101 -7.74 -0.08 2.37
C ALA A 101 -8.03 -1.40 1.63
N SER A 102 -7.92 -2.55 2.29
CA SER A 102 -8.33 -3.85 1.73
C SER A 102 -9.79 -4.20 2.01
N GLY A 103 -10.53 -3.36 2.74
CA GLY A 103 -11.92 -3.64 3.11
C GLY A 103 -12.09 -4.70 4.21
N GLU A 104 -11.00 -5.18 4.80
CA GLU A 104 -11.02 -6.12 5.93
C GLU A 104 -11.51 -5.49 7.24
N ALA A 105 -11.41 -4.17 7.37
CA ALA A 105 -11.86 -3.42 8.54
C ALA A 105 -12.50 -2.08 8.14
N ALA A 106 -13.22 -1.48 9.08
CA ALA A 106 -13.81 -0.15 8.95
C ALA A 106 -13.11 0.83 9.90
N PRO A 107 -12.99 2.11 9.54
CA PRO A 107 -12.56 3.15 10.47
C PRO A 107 -13.48 3.21 11.69
N SER A 108 -12.89 3.44 12.86
CA SER A 108 -13.67 3.76 14.05
C SER A 108 -14.42 5.08 13.86
N PRO A 109 -15.59 5.27 14.51
CA PRO A 109 -16.31 6.55 14.45
C PRO A 109 -15.46 7.75 14.89
N ARG A 110 -14.56 7.55 15.87
CA ARG A 110 -13.60 8.55 16.34
C ARG A 110 -12.65 8.96 15.22
N SER A 111 -12.02 7.99 14.56
CA SER A 111 -11.07 8.25 13.47
C SER A 111 -11.77 8.88 12.26
N ALA A 112 -12.98 8.43 11.92
CA ALA A 112 -13.77 9.04 10.85
C ALA A 112 -14.13 10.50 11.16
N ARG A 113 -14.56 10.81 12.40
CA ARG A 113 -14.87 12.17 12.83
C ARG A 113 -13.64 13.07 12.80
N TRP A 114 -12.53 12.61 13.37
CA TRP A 114 -11.27 13.36 13.39
C TRP A 114 -10.79 13.70 11.97
N ILE A 115 -10.79 12.70 11.08
CA ILE A 115 -10.36 12.89 9.68
C ILE A 115 -11.24 13.91 8.96
N ARG A 116 -12.55 13.94 9.26
CA ARG A 116 -13.46 14.96 8.73
C ARG A 116 -13.14 16.35 9.26
N GLU A 117 -12.96 16.50 10.57
CA GLU A 117 -12.67 17.80 11.21
C GLU A 117 -11.36 18.39 10.70
N GLU A 118 -10.32 17.56 10.59
CA GLU A 118 -9.02 17.98 10.04
C GLU A 118 -9.15 18.41 8.57
N ALA A 119 -9.92 17.68 7.77
CA ALA A 119 -10.15 18.06 6.38
C ALA A 119 -10.89 19.39 6.23
N VAL A 120 -11.85 19.67 7.13
CA VAL A 120 -12.55 20.96 7.14
C VAL A 120 -11.57 22.09 7.49
N ARG A 121 -10.70 21.91 8.48
CA ARG A 121 -9.69 22.91 8.85
C ARG A 121 -8.76 23.19 7.68
N ARG A 122 -8.20 22.16 7.06
CA ARG A 122 -7.29 22.32 5.90
C ARG A 122 -7.95 22.94 4.69
N ARG A 123 -9.22 22.62 4.45
CA ARG A 123 -9.97 23.30 3.40
C ARG A 123 -10.02 24.80 3.67
N ALA A 124 -10.35 25.22 4.89
CA ALA A 124 -10.38 26.63 5.24
C ALA A 124 -8.99 27.31 5.08
N GLU A 125 -7.92 26.61 5.46
CA GLU A 125 -6.54 27.11 5.27
C GLU A 125 -6.17 27.23 3.78
N LEU A 126 -6.54 26.24 2.95
CA LEU A 126 -6.32 26.27 1.51
C LEU A 126 -7.13 27.37 0.84
N ASP A 127 -8.40 27.50 1.18
CA ASP A 127 -9.28 28.55 0.66
C ASP A 127 -8.69 29.94 0.99
N ALA A 128 -8.26 30.17 2.24
CA ALA A 128 -7.60 31.42 2.63
C ALA A 128 -6.27 31.68 1.90
N ALA A 129 -5.48 30.63 1.62
CA ALA A 129 -4.24 30.76 0.86
C ALA A 129 -4.49 31.08 -0.62
N ILE A 130 -5.55 30.52 -1.20
CA ILE A 130 -6.01 30.84 -2.56
C ILE A 130 -6.47 32.30 -2.61
N ASP A 131 -7.32 32.73 -1.67
CA ASP A 131 -7.78 34.12 -1.59
C ASP A 131 -6.61 35.11 -1.50
N ALA A 132 -5.58 34.78 -0.70
CA ALA A 132 -4.37 35.59 -0.59
C ALA A 132 -3.56 35.63 -1.91
N LEU A 133 -3.55 34.52 -2.66
CA LEU A 133 -2.88 34.47 -3.96
C LEU A 133 -3.63 35.30 -5.01
N ASP A 134 -4.96 35.23 -5.01
CA ASP A 134 -5.83 35.97 -5.94
C ASP A 134 -5.74 37.49 -5.73
N GLN A 135 -5.41 37.96 -4.51
CA GLN A 135 -5.10 39.38 -4.28
C GLN A 135 -3.84 39.85 -5.02
N VAL A 136 -2.88 38.95 -5.25
CA VAL A 136 -1.62 39.26 -5.97
C VAL A 136 -1.76 38.98 -7.47
N TYR A 137 -2.46 37.89 -7.80
CA TYR A 137 -2.69 37.42 -9.16
C TYR A 137 -4.19 37.22 -9.37
N PRO A 138 -4.94 38.28 -9.66
CA PRO A 138 -6.39 38.18 -9.80
C PRO A 138 -6.73 37.16 -10.89
N PRO A 139 -7.77 36.34 -10.67
CA PRO A 139 -8.20 35.38 -11.67
C PRO A 139 -8.57 36.13 -12.96
N PRO A 140 -8.32 35.51 -14.13
CA PRO A 140 -8.73 36.11 -15.40
C PRO A 140 -10.25 36.36 -15.37
N PRO A 141 -10.73 37.44 -16.02
CA PRO A 141 -12.15 37.72 -16.07
C PRO A 141 -12.89 36.50 -16.64
N GLU A 142 -14.05 36.19 -16.05
CA GLU A 142 -14.91 35.12 -16.54
C GLU A 142 -15.21 35.38 -18.02
N LYS A 143 -15.00 34.36 -18.87
CA LYS A 143 -15.41 34.44 -20.26
C LYS A 143 -16.93 34.40 -20.28
N GLU A 144 -17.56 35.48 -20.74
CA GLU A 144 -18.98 35.46 -21.08
C GLU A 144 -19.23 34.28 -22.04
N ALA A 145 -20.09 33.36 -21.62
CA ALA A 145 -20.44 32.14 -22.35
C ALA A 145 -21.54 32.40 -23.38
#